data_AF-A0AAU1LB85-F1
#
_entry.id   AF-A0AAU1LB85-F1
#
_cell.length_a   1.000
_cell.length_b   1.000
_cell.length_c   1.000
_cell.angle_alpha   90.00
_cell.angle_beta   90.00
_cell.angle_gamma   90.00
#
_symmetry.space_group_name_H-M   'P 1'
#
loop_
_entity.id
_entity.type
_entity.pdbx_description
1 polymer ?
#
loop_
_entity_poly.entity_id
_entity_poly.type
_entity_poly.pdbx_seq_one_letter_code
_entity_poly.pdbx_strand_id
1 'polypeptide(L)'
;MSGLGRWEALALGAGMNSRGVIEVIVAMVGLRLGILGPETYTIFILVAIVTSLMAPPILRAAMARVEENAETELGMGADKPRDLAPQPPATV
;
A
#
# COMPACT_ATOMS: atom_id res chain seq x y z
N MET A 1 8.44 -15.14 -4.16
CA MET A 1 7.99 -14.35 -2.98
C MET A 1 8.68 -13.00 -3.06
N SER A 2 7.92 -11.91 -3.18
CA SER A 2 8.38 -10.59 -3.64
C SER A 2 9.26 -9.79 -2.67
N GLY A 3 9.67 -10.34 -1.52
CA GLY A 3 10.50 -9.65 -0.53
C GLY A 3 9.84 -8.46 0.18
N LEU A 4 8.59 -8.13 -0.14
CA LEU A 4 7.87 -6.97 0.40
C LEU A 4 7.33 -7.25 1.81
N GLY A 5 7.48 -6.27 2.69
CA GLY A 5 6.87 -6.31 4.01
C GLY A 5 5.33 -6.36 3.93
N ARG A 6 4.70 -6.96 4.94
CA ARG A 6 3.22 -7.06 5.05
C ARG A 6 2.51 -5.71 4.90
N TRP A 7 3.12 -4.62 5.38
CA TRP A 7 2.57 -3.26 5.28
C TRP A 7 2.79 -2.63 3.90
N GLU A 8 3.91 -2.90 3.23
CA GLU A 8 4.15 -2.47 1.85
C GLU A 8 3.21 -3.18 0.87
N ALA A 9 2.98 -4.48 1.07
CA ALA A 9 1.99 -5.23 0.29
C ALA A 9 0.58 -4.64 0.47
N LEU A 10 0.22 -4.22 1.69
CA LEU A 10 -1.06 -3.58 1.98
C LEU A 10 -1.17 -2.19 1.34
N ALA A 11 -0.10 -1.38 1.41
CA ALA A 11 -0.04 -0.06 0.78
C ALA A 11 -0.16 -0.14 -0.75
N LEU A 12 0.57 -1.09 -1.36
CA LEU A 12 0.47 -1.37 -2.80
C LEU A 12 -0.95 -1.82 -3.17
N GLY A 13 -1.55 -2.73 -2.41
CA GLY A 13 -2.93 -3.18 -2.64
C GLY A 13 -3.98 -2.07 -2.48
N ALA A 14 -3.78 -1.16 -1.53
CA ALA A 14 -4.64 0.01 -1.34
C ALA A 14 -4.48 1.00 -2.51
N GLY A 15 -3.24 1.24 -2.97
CA GLY A 15 -2.96 2.09 -4.13
C GLY A 15 -3.56 1.55 -5.44
N MET A 16 -3.49 0.24 -5.67
CA MET A 16 -4.07 -0.42 -6.84
C MET A 16 -5.61 -0.35 -6.89
N ASN A 17 -6.27 -0.23 -5.74
CA ASN A 17 -7.73 -0.08 -5.66
C ASN A 17 -8.23 1.32 -6.01
N SER A 18 -7.37 2.27 -6.40
CA SER A 18 -7.74 3.64 -6.77
C SER A 18 -8.53 3.77 -8.10
N ARG A 19 -9.23 2.74 -8.56
CA ARG A 19 -9.98 2.67 -9.84
C ARG A 19 -11.32 3.43 -9.86
N GLY A 20 -11.54 4.38 -8.95
CA GLY A 20 -12.86 4.94 -8.65
C GLY A 20 -13.60 5.61 -9.82
N VAL A 21 -12.91 6.37 -10.68
CA VAL A 21 -13.58 7.04 -11.83
C VAL A 21 -13.98 6.03 -12.91
N ILE A 22 -13.16 5.02 -13.16
CA ILE A 22 -13.42 4.01 -14.19
C ILE A 22 -14.67 3.20 -13.85
N GLU A 23 -14.85 2.83 -12.59
CA GLU A 23 -15.98 2.02 -12.14
C GLU A 23 -17.32 2.75 -12.31
N VAL A 24 -17.35 4.05 -12.01
CA VAL A 24 -18.50 4.92 -12.25
C VAL A 24 -18.81 5.05 -13.75
N ILE A 25 -17.79 5.23 -14.59
CA ILE A 25 -17.96 5.30 -16.05
C ILE A 25 -18.53 3.98 -16.59
N VAL A 26 -18.00 2.83 -16.15
CA VAL A 26 -18.48 1.51 -16.56
C VAL A 26 -19.93 1.28 -16.15
N ALA A 27 -20.30 1.65 -14.91
CA ALA A 27 -21.69 1.56 -14.45
C ALA A 27 -22.63 2.43 -15.28
N MET A 28 -22.22 3.66 -15.61
CA MET A 28 -22.99 4.59 -16.44
C MET A 28 -23.19 4.05 -17.87
N VAL A 29 -22.15 3.46 -18.45
CA VAL A 29 -22.24 2.80 -19.76
C VAL A 29 -23.15 1.57 -19.70
N GLY A 30 -23.04 0.74 -18.66
CA GLY A 30 -23.91 -0.43 -18.45
C GLY A 30 -25.39 -0.07 -18.32
N LEU A 31 -25.71 1.03 -17.64
CA LEU A 31 -27.08 1.56 -17.55
C LEU A 31 -27.58 2.06 -18.92
N ARG A 32 -26.74 2.77 -19.68
CA ARG A 32 -27.09 3.28 -21.03
C ARG A 32 -27.30 2.15 -22.05
N LEU A 33 -26.57 1.05 -21.91
CA LEU A 33 -26.72 -0.15 -22.74
C LEU A 33 -27.91 -1.02 -22.32
N GLY A 34 -28.61 -0.67 -21.22
CA GLY A 34 -29.72 -1.46 -20.68
C GLY A 34 -29.29 -2.76 -19.98
N ILE A 35 -27.97 -2.95 -19.76
CA ILE A 35 -27.40 -4.13 -19.08
C ILE A 35 -27.65 -4.03 -17.57
N LEU A 36 -27.60 -2.81 -17.02
CA LEU A 36 -27.87 -2.54 -15.62
C LEU A 36 -29.22 -1.83 -15.49
N GLY A 37 -30.06 -2.30 -14.57
CA GLY A 37 -31.24 -1.55 -14.14
C GLY A 37 -30.86 -0.39 -13.22
N PRO A 38 -31.80 0.55 -12.96
CA PRO A 38 -31.56 1.69 -12.07
C PRO A 38 -31.09 1.27 -10.66
N GLU A 39 -31.67 0.20 -10.12
CA GLU A 39 -31.32 -0.32 -8.79
C GLU A 39 -29.88 -0.84 -8.72
N THR A 40 -29.46 -1.63 -9.71
CA THR A 40 -28.10 -2.18 -9.78
C THR A 40 -27.07 -1.08 -10.02
N TYR A 41 -27.40 -0.10 -10.87
CA TYR A 41 -26.56 1.08 -11.09
C TYR A 41 -26.28 1.82 -9.78
N THR A 42 -27.30 2.06 -8.95
CA THR A 42 -27.13 2.72 -7.65
C THR A 42 -26.20 1.95 -6.72
N ILE A 43 -26.28 0.61 -6.70
CA ILE A 43 -25.38 -0.23 -5.91
C ILE A 43 -23.93 -0.09 -6.37
N PHE A 44 -23.67 -0.13 -7.69
CA PHE A 44 -22.31 0.06 -8.22
C PHE A 44 -21.74 1.44 -7.89
N ILE A 45 -22.55 2.49 -8.00
CA ILE A 45 -22.14 3.84 -7.60
C ILE A 45 -21.81 3.89 -6.11
N LEU A 46 -22.62 3.28 -5.26
CA LEU A 46 -22.36 3.19 -3.82
C LEU A 46 -21.03 2.50 -3.53
N VAL A 47 -20.77 1.34 -4.14
CA VAL A 47 -19.51 0.60 -3.96
C VAL A 47 -18.31 1.43 -4.42
N ALA A 48 -18.41 2.08 -5.58
CA ALA A 48 -17.34 2.91 -6.12
C ALA A 48 -17.00 4.08 -5.19
N ILE A 49 -18.01 4.76 -4.64
CA ILE A 49 -17.82 5.87 -3.70
C ILE A 49 -17.22 5.37 -2.38
N VAL A 50 -17.82 4.33 -1.78
CA VAL A 50 -17.39 3.80 -0.48
C VAL A 50 -15.95 3.30 -0.55
N THR A 51 -15.61 2.55 -1.59
CA THR A 51 -14.26 2.00 -1.77
C THR A 51 -13.22 3.10 -2.05
N SER A 52 -13.59 4.10 -2.85
CA SER A 52 -12.75 5.26 -3.14
C SER A 52 -12.46 6.09 -1.87
N LEU A 53 -13.45 6.25 -0.99
CA LEU A 53 -13.25 6.93 0.30
C LEU A 53 -12.47 6.08 1.31
N MET A 54 -12.50 4.74 1.19
CA MET A 54 -11.73 3.82 2.02
C MET A 54 -10.25 3.74 1.63
N ALA A 55 -9.89 3.94 0.35
CA ALA A 55 -8.50 3.84 -0.09
C ALA A 55 -7.52 4.85 0.58
N PRO A 56 -7.81 6.16 0.69
CA PRO A 56 -6.93 7.13 1.35
C PRO A 56 -6.59 6.83 2.83
N PRO A 57 -7.55 6.50 3.71
CA PRO A 57 -7.23 6.21 5.11
C PRO A 57 -6.44 4.90 5.26
N ILE A 58 -6.76 3.86 4.48
CA ILE A 58 -6.01 2.60 4.49
C ILE A 58 -4.58 2.84 4.02
N LEU A 59 -4.39 3.59 2.94
CA LEU A 59 -3.08 3.91 2.41
C LEU A 59 -2.26 4.73 3.41
N ARG A 60 -2.86 5.74 4.05
CA ARG A 60 -2.20 6.52 5.10
C ARG A 60 -1.76 5.65 6.29
N ALA A 61 -2.65 4.77 6.77
CA ALA A 61 -2.34 3.87 7.88
C ALA A 61 -1.24 2.86 7.51
N ALA A 62 -1.28 2.32 6.30
CA ALA A 62 -0.26 1.39 5.80
C ALA A 62 1.10 2.08 5.66
N MET A 63 1.15 3.26 5.03
CA MET A 63 2.40 4.02 4.85
C MET A 63 3.02 4.45 6.18
N ALA A 64 2.22 4.88 7.16
CA ALA A 64 2.72 5.21 8.49
C ALA A 64 3.43 4.03 9.18
N ARG A 65 2.92 2.81 8.99
CA ARG A 65 3.52 1.57 9.50
C ARG A 65 4.75 1.13 8.70
N VAL A 66 4.84 1.47 7.42
CA VAL A 66 6.03 1.17 6.61
C VAL A 66 7.22 2.01 7.08
N GLU A 67 7.01 3.32 7.29
CA GLU A 67 8.06 4.24 7.76
C GLU A 67 8.65 3.80 9.13
N GLU A 68 7.79 3.45 10.10
CA GLU A 68 8.19 2.98 11.44
C GLU A 68 9.09 1.73 11.40
N ASN A 69 8.80 0.79 10.49
CA ASN A 69 9.63 -0.41 10.33
C ASN A 69 10.98 -0.08 9.66
N ALA A 70 10.99 0.82 8.67
CA ALA A 70 12.19 1.25 7.99
C ALA A 70 13.18 1.97 8.93
N GLU A 71 12.67 2.84 9.81
CA GLU A 71 13.46 3.51 10.85
C GLU A 71 14.03 2.52 11.87
N THR A 72 13.24 1.52 12.27
CA THR A 72 13.67 0.46 13.21
C THR A 72 14.79 -0.41 12.61
N GLU A 73 14.71 -0.76 11.33
CA GLU A 73 15.75 -1.52 10.64
C GLU A 73 17.05 -0.71 10.44
N LEU A 74 16.94 0.60 10.18
CA LEU A 74 18.10 1.49 10.04
C LEU A 74 18.80 1.76 11.39
N GLY A 75 18.03 1.89 12.48
CA GLY A 75 18.58 2.10 13.83
C GLY A 75 19.32 0.88 14.39
N MET A 76 18.89 -0.34 14.03
CA MET A 76 19.51 -1.58 14.49
C MET A 76 20.81 -1.93 13.74
N GLY A 77 21.10 -1.26 12.62
CA GLY A 77 22.36 -1.40 11.86
C GLY A 77 23.47 -0.43 12.27
N ALA A 78 23.16 0.60 13.06
CA ALA A 78 24.12 1.66 13.42
C ALA A 78 24.94 1.36 14.68
N ASP A 79 24.53 0.39 15.50
CA ASP A 79 25.24 -0.04 16.72
C ASP A 79 25.85 -1.44 16.56
N LYS A 80 26.74 -1.59 15.57
CA LYS A 80 27.74 -2.66 15.62
C LYS A 80 29.10 -2.01 15.87
N PRO A 81 29.59 -2.02 17.12
CA PRO A 81 30.95 -1.59 17.41
C PRO A 81 31.90 -2.36 16.49
N ARG A 82 32.66 -1.64 15.66
CA ARG A 82 33.68 -2.18 14.73
C ARG A 82 34.99 -2.48 15.47
N ASP A 83 34.86 -2.97 16.69
CA ASP A 83 35.94 -3.11 17.67
C ASP A 83 35.92 -4.52 18.24
N LEU A 84 36.16 -5.52 17.37
CA LEU A 84 36.71 -6.80 17.83
C LEU A 84 37.41 -7.58 16.70
N ALA A 85 38.24 -6.91 15.91
CA ALA A 85 39.29 -7.58 15.17
C ALA A 85 40.63 -7.23 15.83
N PRO A 86 41.34 -8.19 16.47
CA PRO A 86 42.69 -7.95 16.92
C PRO A 86 43.56 -7.61 15.70
N GLN A 87 44.07 -6.38 15.64
CA GLN A 87 45.06 -5.98 14.66
C GLN A 87 46.32 -6.83 14.87
N PRO A 88 46.81 -7.58 13.87
CA PRO A 88 48.06 -8.30 14.00
C PRO A 88 49.17 -7.28 14.28
N PRO A 89 50.13 -7.59 15.19
CA PRO A 89 51.19 -6.67 15.53
C PRO A 89 52.01 -6.35 14.27
N ALA A 90 52.16 -5.05 13.99
CA ALA A 90 53.05 -4.55 12.95
C ALA A 90 54.44 -5.12 13.24
N THR A 91 54.86 -6.08 12.43
CA THR A 91 56.21 -6.64 12.49
C THR A 91 57.10 -5.73 11.65
N VAL A 92 58.10 -5.19 12.33
CA VAL A 92 59.19 -4.31 11.86
C VAL A 92 59.96 -4.95 10.70
#